data_AF-A0A661AFK3-F1
#
_entry.id   AF-A0A661AFK3-F1
#
_cell.length_a   1.000
_cell.length_b   1.000
_cell.length_c   1.000
_cell.angle_alpha   90.00
_cell.angle_beta   90.00
_cell.angle_gamma   90.00
#
_symmetry.space_group_name_H-M   'P 1'
#
loop_
_entity.id
_entity.type
_entity.pdbx_description
1 polymer ?
#
loop_
_entity_poly.entity_id
_entity_poly.type
_entity_poly.pdbx_seq_one_letter_code
_entity_poly.pdbx_strand_id
1 'polypeptide(L)'
;MESKISVIVAALNEEKTIKNVINGIKKGFMNRPVEIIVVDNGSRDRTGEIAESEGAVVVFEPEKGKGFAVLKGIGMAKGNILALIDADG
;
A
#
# COMPACT_ATOMS: atom_id res chain seq x y z
N MET A 1 20.24 15.14 -2.17
CA MET A 1 19.57 14.14 -1.30
C MET A 1 18.79 13.21 -2.21
N GLU A 2 18.90 11.91 -2.00
CA GLU A 2 18.06 10.95 -2.71
C GLU A 2 16.65 10.99 -2.10
N SER A 3 15.62 11.24 -2.90
CA SER A 3 14.24 11.30 -2.42
C SER A 3 13.74 9.90 -2.10
N LYS A 4 13.17 9.72 -0.90
CA LYS A 4 12.55 8.47 -0.46
C LYS A 4 11.06 8.52 -0.77
N ILE A 5 10.56 7.52 -1.48
CA ILE A 5 9.15 7.45 -1.87
C ILE A 5 8.44 6.44 -0.96
N SER A 6 7.31 6.87 -0.38
CA SER A 6 6.35 5.96 0.24
C SER A 6 5.12 5.87 -0.66
N VAL A 7 4.81 4.64 -1.07
CA VAL A 7 3.64 4.31 -1.86
C VAL A 7 2.57 3.77 -0.91
N ILE A 8 1.50 4.52 -0.75
CA ILE A 8 0.37 4.19 0.11
C ILE A 8 -0.71 3.58 -0.77
N VAL A 9 -1.07 2.34 -0.48
CA VAL A 9 -2.05 1.55 -1.21
C VAL A 9 -3.25 1.32 -0.29
N ALA A 10 -4.38 1.98 -0.56
CA ALA A 10 -5.62 1.72 0.17
C ALA A 10 -6.27 0.46 -0.38
N ALA A 11 -6.62 -0.50 0.49
CA ALA A 11 -7.15 -1.80 0.06
C ALA A 11 -8.36 -2.24 0.88
N LEU A 12 -9.34 -2.85 0.21
CA LEU A 12 -10.54 -3.42 0.80
C LEU A 12 -11.08 -4.57 -0.08
N ASN A 13 -10.83 -5.82 0.31
CA ASN A 13 -11.22 -7.03 -0.43
C ASN A 13 -10.64 -7.13 -1.87
N GLU A 14 -9.33 -6.93 -1.98
CA GLU A 14 -8.56 -6.88 -3.21
C GLU A 14 -7.59 -8.07 -3.37
N GLU A 15 -7.92 -9.25 -2.84
CA GLU A 15 -7.03 -10.44 -2.90
C GLU A 15 -6.61 -10.85 -4.33
N LYS A 16 -7.42 -10.50 -5.32
CA LYS A 16 -7.19 -10.84 -6.74
C LYS A 16 -6.22 -9.89 -7.44
N THR A 17 -6.05 -8.69 -6.92
CA THR A 17 -5.45 -7.53 -7.61
C THR A 17 -4.23 -7.02 -6.86
N ILE A 18 -4.24 -7.06 -5.52
CA ILE A 18 -3.20 -6.49 -4.66
C ILE A 18 -1.78 -6.96 -4.99
N LYS A 19 -1.62 -8.25 -5.31
CA LYS A 19 -0.32 -8.81 -5.74
C LYS A 19 0.21 -8.15 -7.01
N ASN A 20 -0.66 -7.93 -7.99
CA ASN A 20 -0.28 -7.32 -9.26
C ASN A 20 0.05 -5.84 -9.07
N VAL A 21 -0.71 -5.13 -8.22
CA VAL A 21 -0.44 -3.73 -7.87
C VAL A 21 0.94 -3.59 -7.22
N ILE A 22 1.24 -4.39 -6.19
CA ILE A 22 2.55 -4.36 -5.51
C ILE A 22 3.69 -4.67 -6.48
N ASN A 23 3.53 -5.68 -7.34
CA ASN A 23 4.54 -6.02 -8.34
C ASN A 23 4.69 -4.95 -9.44
N GLY A 24 3.60 -4.29 -9.82
CA GLY A 24 3.60 -3.13 -10.71
C GLY A 24 4.40 -1.96 -10.13
N ILE A 25 4.19 -1.66 -8.84
CA ILE A 25 4.95 -0.64 -8.10
C ILE A 25 6.45 -0.99 -8.11
N LYS A 26 6.82 -2.20 -7.67
CA LYS A 26 8.22 -2.65 -7.66
C LYS A 26 8.86 -2.55 -9.04
N LYS A 27 8.13 -2.93 -10.09
CA LYS A 27 8.61 -2.85 -11.48
C LYS A 27 8.80 -1.40 -11.93
N GLY A 28 7.86 -0.50 -11.60
CA GLY A 28 7.96 0.92 -11.95
C GLY A 28 9.16 1.61 -11.29
N PHE A 29 9.55 1.17 -10.10
CA PHE A 29 10.64 1.73 -9.32
C PHE A 29 11.93 0.88 -9.30
N MET A 30 12.14 -0.07 -10.23
CA MET A 30 13.26 -1.06 -10.20
C MET A 30 14.65 -0.52 -9.79
N ASN A 31 14.97 0.73 -10.10
CA ASN A 31 16.27 1.34 -9.79
C ASN A 31 16.29 2.19 -8.51
N ARG A 32 15.22 2.15 -7.71
CA ARG A 32 15.05 2.97 -6.51
C ARG A 32 14.30 2.21 -5.41
N PRO A 33 14.82 2.17 -4.18
CA PRO A 33 14.09 1.60 -3.06
C PRO A 33 12.84 2.44 -2.78
N VAL A 34 11.69 1.77 -2.67
CA VAL A 34 10.40 2.38 -2.27
C VAL A 34 9.82 1.65 -1.08
N GLU A 35 9.21 2.41 -0.17
CA GLU A 35 8.41 1.86 0.92
C GLU A 35 6.99 1.64 0.39
N ILE A 36 6.46 0.43 0.50
CA ILE A 36 5.08 0.12 0.10
C ILE A 36 4.28 -0.13 1.38
N ILE A 37 3.28 0.71 1.62
CA ILE A 37 2.38 0.63 2.77
C ILE A 37 1.00 0.29 2.24
N VAL A 38 0.53 -0.92 2.54
CA VAL A 38 -0.84 -1.33 2.23
C VAL A 38 -1.68 -1.08 3.47
N VAL A 39 -2.72 -0.25 3.32
CA VAL A 39 -3.66 0.04 4.39
C VAL A 39 -4.93 -0.76 4.16
N ASP A 40 -5.08 -1.84 4.91
CA ASP A 40 -6.24 -2.71 4.88
C ASP A 40 -7.39 -2.08 5.69
N ASN A 41 -8.44 -1.66 4.98
CA ASN A 41 -9.57 -0.94 5.56
C ASN A 41 -10.77 -1.85 5.91
N GLY A 42 -10.47 -3.06 6.39
CA GLY A 42 -11.49 -4.01 6.84
C GLY A 42 -11.80 -5.11 5.81
N SER A 43 -10.79 -5.59 5.10
CA SER A 43 -10.91 -6.74 4.21
C SER A 43 -11.35 -7.99 4.99
N ARG A 44 -12.14 -8.82 4.33
CA ARG A 44 -12.65 -10.11 4.82
C ARG A 44 -12.08 -11.29 4.01
N ASP A 45 -11.19 -10.98 3.09
CA ASP A 45 -10.50 -11.91 2.21
C ASP A 45 -9.00 -11.92 2.55
N ARG A 46 -8.16 -12.43 1.65
CA ARG A 46 -6.72 -12.57 1.91
C ARG A 46 -5.87 -11.36 1.51
N THR A 47 -6.48 -10.18 1.32
CA THR A 47 -5.78 -8.97 0.85
C THR A 47 -4.54 -8.64 1.68
N GLY A 48 -4.68 -8.53 3.00
CA GLY A 48 -3.58 -8.23 3.91
C GLY A 48 -2.49 -9.29 3.88
N GLU A 49 -2.86 -10.58 3.97
CA GLU A 49 -1.90 -11.69 3.93
C GLU A 49 -1.07 -11.70 2.64
N ILE A 50 -1.72 -11.47 1.49
CA ILE A 50 -1.05 -11.44 0.20
C ILE A 50 -0.10 -10.25 0.16
N ALA A 51 -0.54 -9.07 0.61
CA ALA A 51 0.31 -7.88 0.66
C ALA A 51 1.57 -8.07 1.53
N GLU A 52 1.43 -8.66 2.72
CA GLU A 52 2.57 -8.98 3.59
C GLU A 52 3.52 -9.98 2.92
N SER A 53 2.98 -11.02 2.26
CA SER A 53 3.78 -12.02 1.56
C SER A 53 4.59 -11.44 0.39
N GLU A 54 4.10 -10.34 -0.21
CA GLU A 54 4.80 -9.59 -1.24
C GLU A 54 5.76 -8.53 -0.66
N GLY A 55 5.96 -8.49 0.67
CA GLY A 55 6.92 -7.61 1.32
C GLY A 55 6.45 -6.16 1.51
N ALA A 56 5.14 -5.90 1.40
CA ALA A 56 4.58 -4.62 1.81
C ALA A 56 4.46 -4.55 3.35
N VAL A 57 4.51 -3.33 3.88
CA VAL A 57 4.09 -3.07 5.26
C VAL A 57 2.57 -3.01 5.27
N VAL A 58 1.91 -3.92 5.98
CA VAL A 58 0.46 -3.92 6.10
C VAL A 58 0.02 -3.23 7.39
N VAL A 59 -0.94 -2.33 7.27
CA VAL A 59 -1.50 -1.56 8.39
C VAL A 59 -3.00 -1.69 8.34
N PHE A 60 -3.60 -2.08 9.46
CA PHE A 60 -5.05 -2.12 9.58
C PHE A 60 -5.62 -0.74 9.93
N GLU A 61 -6.70 -0.34 9.25
CA GLU A 61 -7.49 0.86 9.56
C GLU A 61 -8.95 0.46 9.87
N PRO A 62 -9.40 0.56 11.13
CA PRO A 62 -10.76 0.19 11.52
C PRO A 62 -11.85 1.14 11.00
N GLU A 63 -11.54 2.43 10.77
CA GLU A 63 -12.52 3.41 10.32
C GLU A 63 -12.77 3.30 8.83
N LYS A 64 -14.00 2.98 8.44
CA LYS A 64 -14.34 2.74 7.03
C LYS A 64 -14.24 4.00 6.19
N GLY A 65 -13.57 3.87 5.05
CA GLY A 65 -13.48 4.89 4.03
C GLY A 65 -12.05 5.09 3.56
N LYS A 66 -11.87 5.21 2.24
CA LYS A 66 -10.57 5.43 1.60
C LYS A 66 -9.78 6.59 2.23
N GLY A 67 -10.46 7.66 2.65
CA GLY A 67 -9.83 8.81 3.29
C GLY A 67 -9.10 8.44 4.59
N PHE A 68 -9.71 7.64 5.46
CA PHE A 68 -9.08 7.17 6.69
C PHE A 68 -7.88 6.28 6.39
N ALA A 69 -8.02 5.35 5.42
CA ALA A 69 -6.93 4.49 4.99
C ALA A 69 -5.73 5.31 4.46
N VAL A 70 -5.99 6.31 3.61
CA VAL A 70 -4.94 7.20 3.09
C VAL A 70 -4.28 7.99 4.22
N LEU A 71 -5.05 8.61 5.12
CA LEU A 71 -4.51 9.40 6.24
C LEU A 71 -3.65 8.54 7.17
N LYS A 72 -4.10 7.31 7.46
CA LYS A 72 -3.33 6.33 8.22
C LYS A 72 -2.02 5.99 7.53
N GLY A 73 -2.05 5.74 6.23
CA GLY A 73 -0.85 5.46 5.43
C GLY A 73 0.13 6.64 5.40
N ILE A 74 -0.37 7.88 5.28
CA ILE A 74 0.45 9.10 5.35
C ILE A 74 1.16 9.19 6.71
N GLY A 75 0.46 8.90 7.82
CA GLY A 75 1.05 8.91 9.16
C GLY A 75 2.14 7.84 9.39
N MET A 76 2.14 6.77 8.58
CA MET A 76 3.12 5.69 8.64
C MET A 76 4.30 5.88 7.68
N ALA A 77 4.14 6.75 6.68
CA ALA A 77 5.12 6.98 5.63
C ALA A 77 6.42 7.59 6.15
N LYS A 78 7.56 7.04 5.69
CA LYS A 78 8.91 7.55 6.00
C LYS A 78 9.54 8.32 4.83
N GLY A 79 8.91 8.27 3.66
CA GLY A 79 9.31 8.98 2.46
C GLY A 79 8.99 10.47 2.51
N ASN A 80 9.78 11.27 1.80
CA ASN A 80 9.50 12.69 1.58
C ASN A 80 8.68 12.94 0.31
N ILE A 81 8.40 11.89 -0.46
CA ILE A 81 7.45 11.88 -1.57
C ILE A 81 6.41 10.80 -1.27
N LEU A 82 5.14 11.17 -1.39
CA LEU A 82 4.01 10.27 -1.17
C LEU A 82 3.32 10.00 -2.50
N ALA A 83 3.12 8.73 -2.82
CA ALA A 83 2.28 8.29 -3.93
C ALA A 83 1.08 7.55 -3.35
N LEU A 84 -0.13 7.92 -3.78
CA LEU A 84 -1.37 7.29 -3.36
C LEU A 84 -1.89 6.44 -4.52
N ILE A 85 -2.13 5.16 -4.28
CA ILE A 85 -2.56 4.19 -5.30
C ILE A 85 -3.75 3.38 -4.76
N ASP A 86 -4.67 3.03 -5.65
CA ASP A 86 -5.76 2.11 -5.35
C ASP A 86 -5.34 0.65 -5.58
N ALA A 87 -5.90 -0.27 -4.81
CA ALA A 87 -5.56 -1.69 -4.88
C ALA A 87 -6.35 -2.49 -5.95
N ASP A 88 -7.24 -1.85 -6.72
CA ASP A 88 -8.24 -2.49 -7.58
C ASP A 88 -7.81 -2.78 -9.03
N GLY A 89 -6.64 -2.31 -9.48
CA GLY A 89 -6.02 -2.74 -10.75
C GLY A 89 -5.36 -1.65 -11.58
#